data_AF-A0A2S6T6C5-F1
#
_entry.id   AF-A0A2S6T6C5-F1
#
_cell.length_a   1.000
_cell.length_b   1.000
_cell.length_c   1.000
_cell.angle_alpha   90.00
_cell.angle_beta   90.00
_cell.angle_gamma   90.00
#
_symmetry.space_group_name_H-M   'P 1'
#
loop_
_entity.id
_entity.type
_entity.pdbx_description
1 polymer ?
#
loop_
_entity_poly.entity_id
_entity_poly.type
_entity_poly.pdbx_seq_one_letter_code
_entity_poly.pdbx_strand_id
1 'polypeptide(L)'
;MPLITCGEFTIDYMDVGEGPPVILIPSSGSGNRQWRKLVGELSDRYRMLSMNLFGYGETSAWPKKKRQTLEDQATLVIAIAEMLEEPVRLVGHSFGGS
;
A
#
# COMPACT_ATOMS: atom_id res chain seq x y z
N MET A 1 -11.19 -7.93 -1.43
CA MET A 1 -9.76 -7.56 -1.46
C MET A 1 -9.15 -8.12 -0.18
N PRO A 2 -7.95 -8.70 -0.22
CA PRO A 2 -7.32 -9.23 0.98
C PRO A 2 -7.07 -8.12 1.99
N LEU A 3 -7.22 -8.44 3.27
CA LEU A 3 -6.90 -7.57 4.40
C LEU A 3 -5.71 -8.17 5.14
N ILE A 4 -4.73 -7.34 5.49
CA ILE A 4 -3.65 -7.72 6.40
C ILE A 4 -3.88 -7.02 7.72
N THR A 5 -3.59 -7.70 8.82
CA THR A 5 -3.55 -7.09 10.16
C THR A 5 -2.10 -6.72 10.49
N CYS A 6 -1.86 -5.45 10.79
CA CYS A 6 -0.60 -4.92 11.29
C CYS A 6 -0.84 -4.25 12.64
N GLY A 7 -0.41 -4.91 13.73
CA GLY A 7 -0.74 -4.47 15.08
C GLY A 7 -2.26 -4.37 15.29
N GLU A 8 -2.74 -3.16 15.57
CA GLU A 8 -4.17 -2.88 15.78
C GLU A 8 -4.91 -2.44 14.50
N PHE A 9 -4.21 -2.35 13.36
CA PHE A 9 -4.76 -1.83 12.12
C PHE A 9 -4.92 -2.90 11.06
N THR A 10 -5.95 -2.72 10.24
CA THR A 10 -6.18 -3.48 9.00
C THR A 10 -5.72 -2.67 7.80
N ILE A 11 -5.14 -3.34 6.81
CA ILE A 11 -4.68 -2.75 5.55
C ILE A 11 -5.43 -3.39 4.38
N ASP A 12 -6.15 -2.58 3.63
CA ASP A 12 -6.78 -2.95 2.37
C ASP A 12 -5.80 -2.77 1.21
N TYR A 13 -5.51 -3.87 0.53
CA TYR A 13 -4.56 -3.90 -0.56
C TYR A 13 -5.00 -4.87 -1.66
N MET A 14 -4.41 -4.71 -2.83
CA MET A 14 -4.50 -5.67 -3.94
C MET A 14 -3.11 -6.24 -4.19
N ASP A 15 -3.07 -7.52 -4.56
CA ASP A 15 -1.87 -8.27 -4.88
C ASP A 15 -2.13 -8.98 -6.21
N VAL A 16 -1.43 -8.56 -7.27
CA VAL A 16 -1.72 -8.98 -8.64
C VAL A 16 -0.41 -9.23 -9.38
N GLY A 17 -0.34 -10.36 -10.09
CA GLY A 17 0.82 -10.75 -10.87
C GLY A 17 1.81 -11.59 -10.09
N GLU A 18 2.91 -11.93 -10.76
CA GLU A 18 4.00 -12.74 -10.23
C GLU A 18 5.34 -12.12 -10.63
N GLY A 19 6.41 -12.48 -9.91
CA GLY A 19 7.75 -11.91 -10.12
C GLY A 19 8.15 -10.90 -9.04
N PRO A 20 9.20 -10.08 -9.27
CA PRO A 20 9.75 -9.21 -8.23
C PRO A 20 8.70 -8.22 -7.69
N PRO A 21 8.58 -8.03 -6.37
CA PRO A 21 7.52 -7.25 -5.80
C PRO A 21 7.73 -5.75 -5.97
N VAL A 22 6.62 -5.06 -6.23
CA VAL A 22 6.54 -3.60 -6.29
C VAL A 22 5.37 -3.13 -5.43
N ILE A 23 5.65 -2.33 -4.41
CA ILE A 23 4.63 -1.70 -3.56
C ILE A 23 4.27 -0.33 -4.13
N LEU A 24 2.98 -0.12 -4.36
CA LEU A 24 2.42 1.09 -4.98
C LEU A 24 1.65 1.92 -3.94
N ILE A 25 2.18 3.12 -3.65
CA ILE A 25 1.69 3.99 -2.57
C ILE A 25 0.94 5.18 -3.20
N PRO A 26 -0.40 5.27 -3.03
CA PRO A 26 -1.21 6.25 -3.74
C PRO A 26 -0.99 7.69 -3.22
N SER A 27 -1.49 8.68 -3.96
CA SER A 27 -1.53 10.06 -3.49
C SER A 27 -2.58 10.26 -2.39
N SER A 28 -2.53 11.40 -1.71
CA SER A 28 -3.62 11.82 -0.83
C SER A 28 -4.93 11.94 -1.62
N GLY A 29 -6.05 11.62 -0.96
CA GLY A 29 -7.39 11.63 -1.59
C GLY A 29 -7.66 10.47 -2.55
N SER A 30 -6.72 9.54 -2.72
CA SER A 30 -6.79 8.43 -3.67
C SER A 30 -6.81 7.08 -2.96
N GLY A 31 -6.59 5.98 -3.70
CA GLY A 31 -6.50 4.64 -3.14
C GLY A 31 -5.85 3.65 -4.10
N ASN A 32 -5.87 2.38 -3.74
CA ASN A 32 -5.24 1.27 -4.48
C ASN A 32 -5.62 1.25 -5.98
N ARG A 33 -6.86 1.64 -6.32
CA ARG A 33 -7.36 1.71 -7.70
C ARG A 33 -6.68 2.76 -8.58
N GLN A 34 -5.94 3.72 -8.03
CA GLN A 34 -5.10 4.66 -8.78
C GLN A 34 -4.19 3.92 -9.76
N TRP A 35 -3.74 2.73 -9.37
CA TRP A 35 -2.73 1.97 -10.06
C TRP A 35 -3.27 0.98 -11.09
N ARG A 36 -4.60 0.90 -11.30
CA ARG A 36 -5.23 -0.12 -12.16
C ARG A 36 -4.56 -0.25 -13.54
N LYS A 37 -4.28 0.88 -14.18
CA LYS A 37 -3.63 0.89 -15.50
C LYS A 37 -2.21 0.35 -15.44
N LEU A 38 -1.40 0.82 -14.49
CA LEU A 38 -0.02 0.37 -14.30
C LEU A 38 0.05 -1.11 -13.97
N VAL A 39 -0.84 -1.60 -13.09
CA VAL A 39 -0.97 -3.02 -12.76
C VAL A 39 -1.27 -3.83 -14.02
N GLY A 40 -2.24 -3.40 -14.83
CA GLY A 40 -2.59 -4.10 -16.08
C GLY A 40 -1.48 -4.15 -17.12
N GLU A 41 -0.51 -3.21 -17.09
CA GLU A 41 0.62 -3.15 -18.02
C GLU A 41 1.86 -3.93 -17.54
N LEU A 42 1.96 -4.20 -16.23
CA LEU A 42 3.20 -4.72 -15.61
C LEU A 42 3.02 -6.01 -14.80
N SER A 43 1.79 -6.46 -14.53
CA SER A 43 1.54 -7.66 -13.71
C SER A 43 2.00 -8.97 -14.36
N ASP A 44 2.40 -8.94 -15.63
CA ASP A 44 3.01 -10.06 -16.35
C ASP A 44 4.49 -10.27 -15.99
N ARG A 45 5.13 -9.25 -15.41
CA ARG A 45 6.57 -9.23 -15.10
C ARG A 45 6.89 -8.95 -13.63
N TYR A 46 5.94 -8.39 -12.91
CA TYR A 46 6.08 -7.97 -11.52
C TYR A 46 4.87 -8.37 -10.70
N ARG A 47 5.10 -8.70 -9.43
CA ARG A 47 4.03 -8.82 -8.44
C ARG A 47 3.71 -7.42 -7.89
N MET A 48 2.54 -6.91 -8.23
CA MET A 48 2.15 -5.53 -7.95
C MET A 48 1.25 -5.47 -6.70
N LEU A 49 1.75 -4.86 -5.63
CA LEU A 49 1.03 -4.69 -4.37
C LEU A 49 0.55 -3.23 -4.24
N SER A 50 -0.73 -2.98 -4.44
CA SER A 50 -1.32 -1.62 -4.31
C SER A 50 -2.15 -1.49 -3.05
N MET A 51 -1.94 -0.44 -2.27
CA MET A 51 -2.51 -0.30 -0.93
C MET A 51 -3.40 0.94 -0.78
N ASN A 52 -4.27 0.92 0.23
CA ASN A 52 -4.97 2.10 0.72
C ASN A 52 -4.29 2.65 1.97
N LEU A 53 -4.13 3.97 2.04
CA LEU A 53 -3.63 4.67 3.23
C LEU A 53 -4.70 4.69 4.35
N PHE A 54 -4.32 5.08 5.56
CA PHE A 54 -5.27 5.19 6.68
C PHE A 54 -6.52 6.00 6.32
N GLY A 55 -7.69 5.43 6.61
CA GLY A 55 -9.00 6.06 6.36
C GLY A 55 -9.49 5.98 4.90
N TYR A 56 -8.80 5.25 4.02
CA TYR A 56 -9.23 4.98 2.65
C TYR A 56 -9.57 3.50 2.46
N GLY A 57 -10.57 3.22 1.62
CA GLY A 57 -11.04 1.85 1.39
C GLY A 57 -11.44 1.17 2.71
N GLU A 58 -11.00 -0.07 2.89
CA GLU A 58 -11.18 -0.83 4.14
C GLU A 58 -9.94 -0.77 5.06
N THR A 59 -8.93 0.07 4.74
CA THR A 59 -7.81 0.32 5.64
C THR A 59 -8.33 1.07 6.87
N SER A 60 -7.91 0.62 8.05
CA SER A 60 -8.31 1.21 9.33
C SER A 60 -8.21 2.73 9.32
N ALA A 61 -9.13 3.40 10.01
CA ALA A 61 -9.07 4.85 10.17
C ALA A 61 -8.01 5.24 11.19
N TRP A 62 -7.34 6.37 10.97
CA TRP A 62 -6.41 6.90 11.96
C TRP A 62 -7.15 7.34 13.24
N PRO A 63 -6.65 7.01 14.45
CA PRO A 63 -7.30 7.41 15.70
C PRO A 63 -7.40 8.93 15.85
N LYS A 64 -8.63 9.45 15.99
CA LYS A 64 -8.93 10.91 16.08
C LYS A 64 -8.18 11.67 17.19
N LYS A 65 -7.66 10.97 18.20
CA LYS A 65 -6.98 11.56 19.37
C LYS A 65 -5.49 11.86 19.14
N LYS A 66 -4.91 11.44 18.01
CA LYS A 66 -3.48 11.63 17.70
C LYS A 66 -3.33 12.35 16.36
N ARG A 67 -2.39 13.30 16.26
CA ARG A 67 -1.96 13.82 14.95
C ARG A 67 -1.18 12.73 14.21
N GLN A 68 -1.51 12.50 12.95
CA GLN A 68 -0.81 11.53 12.13
C GLN A 68 0.49 12.13 11.56
N THR A 69 1.57 11.37 11.61
CA THR A 69 2.84 11.72 10.95
C THR A 69 3.06 10.92 9.67
N LEU A 70 4.13 11.24 8.92
CA LEU A 70 4.53 10.42 7.77
C LEU A 70 5.04 9.05 8.19
N GLU A 71 5.77 8.98 9.32
CA GLU A 71 6.24 7.72 9.89
C GLU A 71 5.07 6.82 10.26
N ASP A 72 3.99 7.39 10.81
CA ASP A 72 2.77 6.63 11.07
C ASP A 72 2.23 6.01 9.77
N GLN A 73 2.15 6.76 8.66
CA GLN A 73 1.72 6.22 7.36
C GLN A 73 2.70 5.17 6.80
N ALA A 74 4.00 5.38 6.96
CA ALA A 74 5.04 4.46 6.51
C ALA A 74 4.94 3.08 7.19
N THR A 75 4.34 2.99 8.39
CA THR A 75 4.09 1.69 9.04
C THR A 75 3.22 0.76 8.19
N LEU A 76 2.27 1.30 7.41
CA LEU A 76 1.45 0.48 6.50
C LEU A 76 2.30 -0.10 5.37
N VAL A 77 3.27 0.66 4.86
CA VAL A 77 4.18 0.22 3.79
C VAL A 77 5.14 -0.84 4.33
N ILE A 78 5.69 -0.62 5.52
CA ILE A 78 6.57 -1.57 6.22
C ILE A 78 5.84 -2.89 6.45
N ALA A 79 4.61 -2.83 6.94
CA ALA A 79 3.80 -4.03 7.17
C ALA A 79 3.60 -4.87 5.91
N ILE A 80 3.41 -4.24 4.75
CA ILE A 80 3.33 -4.95 3.47
C ILE A 80 4.69 -5.52 3.07
N ALA A 81 5.76 -4.73 3.25
CA ALA A 81 7.12 -5.15 2.93
C ALA A 81 7.58 -6.35 3.78
N GLU A 82 7.19 -6.43 5.06
CA GLU A 82 7.53 -7.53 5.97
C GLU A 82 6.91 -8.88 5.57
N MET A 83 5.87 -8.90 4.74
CA MET A 83 5.32 -10.14 4.20
C MET A 83 6.12 -10.71 3.03
N LEU A 84 7.07 -9.93 2.51
CA LEU A 84 7.81 -10.24 1.30
C LEU A 84 9.20 -10.75 1.69
N GLU A 85 9.58 -11.91 1.17
CA GLU A 85 10.87 -12.55 1.48
C GLU A 85 12.01 -12.05 0.57
N GLU A 86 11.71 -11.11 -0.33
CA GLU A 86 12.61 -10.66 -1.39
C GLU A 86 12.67 -9.12 -1.47
N PRO A 87 13.74 -8.54 -2.06
CA PRO A 87 13.90 -7.09 -2.13
C PRO A 87 12.74 -6.39 -2.84
N VAL A 88 12.17 -5.39 -2.17
CA VAL A 88 11.00 -4.65 -2.65
C VAL A 88 11.39 -3.39 -3.41
N ARG A 89 10.59 -3.06 -4.44
CA ARG A 89 10.62 -1.75 -5.11
C ARG A 89 9.45 -0.92 -4.64
N LEU A 90 9.65 0.38 -4.46
CA LEU A 90 8.61 1.30 -4.05
C LEU A 90 8.28 2.26 -5.19
N VAL A 91 6.99 2.48 -5.42
CA VAL A 91 6.49 3.53 -6.32
C VAL A 91 5.50 4.37 -5.54
N GLY A 92 5.88 5.60 -5.23
CA GLY A 92 5.04 6.57 -4.54
C GLY A 92 4.60 7.71 -5.48
N HIS A 93 3.35 8.15 -5.36
CA HIS A 93 2.86 9.33 -6.08
C HIS A 93 2.47 10.44 -5.12
N SER A 94 3.01 11.65 -5.33
CA SER A 94 2.74 12.84 -4.50
C SER A 94 2.98 12.53 -3.02
N PHE A 95 1.95 12.61 -2.16
CA PHE A 95 2.04 12.25 -0.74
C PHE A 95 2.60 10.84 -0.50
N GLY A 96 2.27 9.87 -1.36
CA GLY A 96 2.79 8.51 -1.25
C GLY A 96 4.28 8.37 -1.57
N GLY A 97 4.93 9.43 -2.09
CA GLY A 97 6.37 9.46 -2.35
C GLY A 97 7.19 10.22 -1.29
N SER A 98 6.55 10.78 -0.27
CA SER A 98 7.21 11.42 0.88
C SER A 98 7.63 10.39 1.91
#